data_AF-A0A926F672-F1
#
_entry.id   AF-A0A926F672-F1
#
_cell.length_a   1.000
_cell.length_b   1.000
_cell.length_c   1.000
_cell.angle_alpha   90.00
_cell.angle_beta   90.00
_cell.angle_gamma   90.00
#
_symmetry.space_group_name_H-M   'P 1'
#
loop_
_entity.id
_entity.type
_entity.pdbx_description
1 polymer ?
#
loop_
_entity_poly.entity_id
_entity_poly.type
_entity_poly.pdbx_seq_one_letter_code
_entity_poly.pdbx_strand_id
1 'polypeptide(L)'
;MIRIEKQYIEKIDRETLKTFPDMKYDKVDNFFSPIVIEQSIIGTLDLVALETHSSVTINKCIINTLYLNFCWFRQGLDFSGNMITNDAVYEAGVHNQMPFIMKDNVFQGFMDFFDCQFDAEVHVTGNIFLKGTNLLGNKGQGWENTFNSHTIIENNYGILDVSE
;
A
#
# COMPACT_ATOMS: atom_id res chain seq x y z
N MET A 1 5.88 17.14 -8.54
CA MET A 1 5.14 16.26 -7.60
C MET A 1 3.83 15.93 -8.29
N ILE A 2 3.44 14.66 -8.32
CA ILE A 2 2.12 14.29 -8.80
C ILE A 2 1.14 14.43 -7.66
N ARG A 3 0.08 15.21 -7.87
CA ARG A 3 -0.97 15.43 -6.89
C ARG A 3 -2.33 15.18 -7.51
N ILE A 4 -3.05 14.22 -6.95
CA ILE A 4 -4.42 13.87 -7.28
C ILE A 4 -5.25 14.16 -6.02
N GLU A 5 -6.15 15.13 -6.10
CA GLU A 5 -6.91 15.57 -4.93
C GLU A 5 -8.36 15.91 -5.28
N LYS A 6 -9.31 15.47 -4.44
CA LYS A 6 -10.75 15.77 -4.58
C LYS A 6 -11.32 15.34 -5.94
N GLN A 7 -10.86 14.20 -6.45
CA GLN A 7 -11.30 13.67 -7.74
C GLN A 7 -12.14 12.40 -7.57
N TYR A 8 -13.01 12.14 -8.55
CA TYR A 8 -13.52 10.81 -8.83
C TYR A 8 -12.75 10.25 -10.04
N ILE A 9 -12.07 9.13 -9.87
CA ILE A 9 -11.22 8.54 -10.91
C ILE A 9 -11.56 7.06 -11.03
N GLU A 10 -11.82 6.60 -12.24
CA GLU A 10 -12.16 5.20 -12.47
C GLU A 10 -10.96 4.28 -12.24
N LYS A 11 -9.78 4.64 -12.77
CA LYS A 11 -8.55 3.87 -12.62
C LYS A 11 -7.33 4.78 -12.46
N ILE A 12 -6.44 4.41 -11.55
CA ILE A 12 -5.07 4.91 -11.49
C ILE A 12 -4.14 3.70 -11.60
N ASP A 13 -3.28 3.73 -12.61
CA ASP A 13 -2.22 2.75 -12.81
C ASP A 13 -0.92 3.42 -13.27
N ARG A 14 0.12 2.62 -13.53
CA ARG A 14 1.44 3.11 -13.99
C ARG A 14 1.34 3.97 -15.26
N GLU A 15 0.50 3.58 -16.22
CA GLU A 15 0.30 4.34 -17.45
C GLU A 15 -0.39 5.67 -17.16
N THR A 16 -1.41 5.66 -16.30
CA THR A 16 -2.08 6.87 -15.81
C THR A 16 -1.07 7.81 -15.17
N LEU A 17 -0.19 7.31 -14.31
CA LEU A 17 0.85 8.09 -13.64
C LEU A 17 1.83 8.75 -14.63
N LYS A 18 2.20 8.06 -15.72
CA LYS A 18 3.08 8.60 -16.78
C LYS A 18 2.44 9.76 -17.56
N THR A 19 1.11 9.88 -17.58
CA THR A 19 0.43 10.98 -18.28
C THR A 19 0.58 12.32 -17.57
N PHE A 20 0.96 12.33 -16.28
CA PHE A 20 1.14 13.58 -15.55
C PHE A 20 2.44 14.29 -15.99
N PRO A 21 2.38 15.59 -16.31
CA PRO A 21 3.52 16.32 -16.87
C PRO A 21 4.72 16.41 -15.93
N ASP A 22 4.47 16.38 -14.61
CA ASP A 22 5.50 16.44 -13.58
C ASP A 22 6.07 15.05 -13.22
N MET A 23 5.64 13.99 -13.91
CA MET A 23 6.08 12.63 -13.62
C MET A 23 7.43 12.39 -14.25
N LYS A 24 8.43 12.08 -13.40
CA LYS A 24 9.76 11.67 -13.83
C LYS A 24 9.88 10.17 -13.69
N TYR A 25 10.23 9.50 -14.77
CA TYR A 25 10.47 8.06 -14.80
C TYR A 25 11.60 7.70 -15.76
N ASP A 26 12.24 6.55 -15.55
CA ASP A 26 13.30 6.04 -16.44
C ASP A 26 12.78 5.01 -17.46
N LYS A 27 13.69 4.37 -18.19
CA LYS A 27 13.35 3.43 -19.27
C LYS A 27 12.79 2.08 -18.79
N VAL A 28 12.91 1.78 -17.49
CA VAL A 28 12.39 0.55 -16.89
C VAL A 28 11.23 0.86 -15.93
N ASP A 29 10.65 2.06 -16.03
CA ASP A 29 9.51 2.53 -15.25
C ASP A 29 9.79 2.65 -13.74
N ASN A 30 11.01 3.06 -13.37
CA ASN A 30 11.25 3.57 -12.03
C ASN A 30 10.72 5.00 -11.92
N PHE A 31 9.92 5.31 -10.89
CA PHE A 31 9.28 6.61 -10.70
C PHE A 31 10.03 7.46 -9.67
N PHE A 32 10.40 8.69 -10.05
CA PHE A 32 11.26 9.58 -9.26
C PHE A 32 10.55 10.82 -8.71
N SER A 33 9.30 11.06 -9.11
CA SER A 33 8.50 12.16 -8.58
C SER A 33 7.68 11.70 -7.37
N PRO A 34 7.53 12.53 -6.31
CA PRO A 34 6.61 12.22 -5.23
C PRO A 34 5.18 12.06 -5.76
N ILE A 35 4.45 11.08 -5.23
CA ILE A 35 3.06 10.79 -5.59
C ILE A 35 2.19 11.07 -4.36
N VAL A 36 1.20 11.94 -4.52
CA VAL A 36 0.26 12.31 -3.47
C VAL A 36 -1.16 12.13 -4.01
N ILE A 37 -1.92 11.21 -3.41
CA ILE A 37 -3.31 10.92 -3.74
C ILE A 37 -4.13 11.16 -2.49
N GLU A 38 -4.97 12.19 -2.50
CA GLU A 38 -5.67 12.66 -1.30
C GLU A 38 -7.16 12.88 -1.55
N GLN A 39 -7.99 12.58 -0.55
CA GLN A 39 -9.41 13.01 -0.52
C GLN A 39 -10.19 12.65 -1.80
N SER A 40 -9.90 11.50 -2.40
CA SER A 40 -10.41 11.10 -3.71
C SER A 40 -11.16 9.78 -3.64
N ILE A 41 -12.05 9.55 -4.62
CA ILE A 41 -12.76 8.30 -4.82
C ILE A 41 -12.17 7.62 -6.05
N ILE A 42 -11.68 6.40 -5.89
CA ILE A 42 -10.94 5.67 -6.91
C ILE A 42 -11.61 4.32 -7.14
N GLY A 43 -11.98 4.02 -8.39
CA GLY A 43 -12.52 2.71 -8.77
C GLY A 43 -11.47 1.61 -8.57
N THR A 44 -10.34 1.73 -9.27
CA THR A 44 -9.22 0.79 -9.16
C THR A 44 -7.91 1.54 -9.00
N LEU A 45 -7.19 1.27 -7.91
CA LEU A 45 -5.80 1.68 -7.71
C LEU A 45 -4.90 0.48 -7.95
N ASP A 46 -4.31 0.43 -9.15
CA ASP A 46 -3.50 -0.67 -9.66
C ASP A 46 -2.04 -0.24 -9.73
N LEU A 47 -1.29 -0.52 -8.67
CA LEU A 47 0.13 -0.14 -8.57
C LEU A 47 1.05 -1.32 -8.85
N VAL A 48 0.55 -2.40 -9.46
CA VAL A 48 1.34 -3.62 -9.68
C VAL A 48 2.67 -3.30 -10.35
N ALA A 49 3.75 -3.83 -9.78
CA ALA A 49 5.13 -3.63 -10.22
C ALA A 49 5.53 -2.14 -10.34
N LEU A 50 5.00 -1.29 -9.46
CA LEU A 50 5.44 0.10 -9.31
C LEU A 50 6.67 0.16 -8.40
N GLU A 51 7.78 0.65 -8.93
CA GLU A 51 8.96 1.04 -8.14
C GLU A 51 9.03 2.56 -8.04
N THR A 52 9.03 3.09 -6.81
CA THR A 52 9.18 4.52 -6.53
C THR A 52 10.47 4.82 -5.77
N HIS A 53 11.21 5.82 -6.23
CA HIS A 53 12.38 6.41 -5.56
C HIS A 53 12.06 7.74 -4.90
N SER A 54 10.78 8.00 -4.66
CA SER A 54 10.28 9.15 -3.94
C SER A 54 9.07 8.74 -3.09
N SER A 55 8.69 9.60 -2.15
CA SER A 55 7.63 9.29 -1.19
C SER A 55 6.30 9.11 -1.90
N VAL A 56 5.52 8.12 -1.43
CA VAL A 56 4.15 7.90 -1.86
C VAL A 56 3.23 8.16 -0.67
N THR A 57 2.23 9.01 -0.88
CA THR A 57 1.19 9.30 0.11
C THR A 57 -0.17 9.03 -0.52
N ILE A 58 -0.94 8.15 0.10
CA ILE A 58 -2.33 7.86 -0.25
C ILE A 58 -3.15 8.07 1.02
N ASN A 59 -3.94 9.15 1.04
CA ASN A 59 -4.57 9.63 2.27
C ASN A 59 -6.06 9.96 2.08
N LYS A 60 -6.91 9.55 3.03
CA LYS A 60 -8.34 9.91 3.05
C LYS A 60 -9.07 9.58 1.75
N CYS A 61 -8.70 8.49 1.09
CA CYS A 61 -9.34 8.05 -0.15
C CYS A 61 -10.38 6.95 0.11
N ILE A 62 -11.36 6.84 -0.77
CA ILE A 62 -12.21 5.64 -0.89
C ILE A 62 -11.73 4.91 -2.15
N ILE A 63 -11.20 3.71 -1.98
CA ILE A 63 -10.60 2.89 -3.05
C ILE A 63 -11.43 1.62 -3.16
N ASN A 64 -12.04 1.38 -4.32
CA ASN A 64 -12.87 0.19 -4.46
C ASN A 64 -12.02 -1.08 -4.61
N THR A 65 -11.06 -1.09 -5.53
CA THR A 65 -10.12 -2.21 -5.72
C THR A 65 -8.68 -1.71 -5.61
N LEU A 66 -7.84 -2.44 -4.87
CA LEU A 66 -6.44 -2.12 -4.61
C LEU A 66 -5.53 -3.30 -4.97
N TYR A 67 -4.54 -3.06 -5.83
CA TYR A 67 -3.49 -4.03 -6.19
C TYR A 67 -2.11 -3.48 -5.89
N LEU A 68 -1.36 -4.17 -5.03
CA LEU A 68 -0.01 -3.80 -4.60
C LEU A 68 1.04 -4.89 -4.87
N ASN A 69 0.75 -5.85 -5.76
CA ASN A 69 1.69 -6.94 -6.08
C ASN A 69 3.00 -6.38 -6.64
N PHE A 70 4.14 -6.87 -6.15
CA PHE A 70 5.49 -6.49 -6.59
C PHE A 70 5.79 -4.99 -6.48
N CYS A 71 5.18 -4.28 -5.52
CA CYS A 71 5.47 -2.84 -5.31
C CYS A 71 6.71 -2.61 -4.46
N TRP A 72 7.54 -1.66 -4.87
CA TRP A 72 8.72 -1.20 -4.12
C TRP A 72 8.68 0.30 -3.86
N PHE A 73 8.33 0.68 -2.63
CA PHE A 73 8.28 2.07 -2.19
C PHE A 73 9.59 2.46 -1.50
N ARG A 74 10.67 2.66 -2.27
CA ARG A 74 12.03 2.82 -1.72
C ARG A 74 12.13 3.94 -0.68
N GLN A 75 11.39 5.02 -0.88
CA GLN A 75 11.33 6.18 0.02
C GLN A 75 10.09 6.19 0.94
N GLY A 76 9.49 5.02 1.15
CA GLY A 76 8.39 4.82 2.08
C GLY A 76 7.01 5.04 1.46
N LEU A 77 6.01 4.52 2.15
CA LEU A 77 4.60 4.65 1.82
C LEU A 77 3.85 5.13 3.07
N ASP A 78 3.15 6.24 2.94
CA ASP A 78 2.12 6.68 3.88
C ASP A 78 0.74 6.34 3.30
N PHE A 79 0.14 5.28 3.83
CA PHE A 79 -1.19 4.81 3.47
C PHE A 79 -2.12 4.99 4.67
N SER A 80 -2.77 6.16 4.75
CA SER A 80 -3.46 6.56 5.97
C SER A 80 -4.90 7.06 5.77
N GLY A 81 -5.82 6.64 6.65
CA GLY A 81 -7.19 7.14 6.67
C GLY A 81 -8.04 6.74 5.47
N ASN A 82 -7.66 5.69 4.74
CA ASN A 82 -8.35 5.23 3.54
C ASN A 82 -9.45 4.22 3.87
N MET A 83 -10.43 4.09 2.97
CA MET A 83 -11.42 3.01 2.99
C MET A 83 -11.26 2.14 1.75
N ILE A 84 -11.07 0.85 1.93
CA ILE A 84 -10.88 -0.15 0.87
C ILE A 84 -12.12 -1.05 0.89
N THR A 85 -12.91 -1.03 -0.19
CA THR A 85 -14.25 -1.65 -0.15
C THR A 85 -14.25 -3.11 -0.59
N ASN A 86 -13.34 -3.53 -1.47
CA ASN A 86 -13.17 -4.94 -1.85
C ASN A 86 -11.98 -5.59 -1.15
N ASP A 87 -11.79 -6.89 -1.41
CA ASP A 87 -10.58 -7.58 -1.00
C ASP A 87 -9.37 -6.97 -1.74
N ALA A 88 -8.22 -6.94 -1.08
CA ALA A 88 -7.00 -6.30 -1.56
C ALA A 88 -5.79 -7.20 -1.30
N VAL A 89 -4.77 -7.07 -2.15
CA VAL A 89 -3.56 -7.90 -2.08
C VAL A 89 -2.33 -7.03 -2.06
N TYR A 90 -1.43 -7.32 -1.12
CA TYR A 90 -0.04 -6.90 -1.14
C TYR A 90 0.86 -8.13 -1.14
N GLU A 91 1.43 -8.44 -2.31
CA GLU A 91 2.21 -9.65 -2.55
C GLU A 91 3.63 -9.30 -2.98
N ALA A 92 4.62 -10.07 -2.51
CA ALA A 92 6.01 -10.02 -2.96
C ALA A 92 6.57 -8.58 -2.99
N GLY A 93 6.11 -7.79 -2.02
CA GLY A 93 6.37 -6.39 -1.92
C GLY A 93 7.46 -6.09 -0.90
N VAL A 94 7.88 -4.82 -0.92
CA VAL A 94 8.71 -4.19 0.11
C VAL A 94 10.19 -4.55 0.04
N HIS A 95 10.97 -3.51 -0.31
CA HIS A 95 12.41 -3.35 -0.05
C HIS A 95 12.60 -1.87 0.31
N ASN A 96 11.73 -1.39 1.20
CA ASN A 96 11.65 0.02 1.55
C ASN A 96 12.88 0.37 2.40
N GLN A 97 13.50 1.50 2.10
CA GLN A 97 14.60 2.04 2.91
C GLN A 97 14.10 3.01 3.98
N MET A 98 12.81 3.36 3.90
CA MET A 98 12.10 4.31 4.75
C MET A 98 10.81 3.67 5.27
N PRO A 99 10.19 4.21 6.33
CA PRO A 99 9.06 3.57 6.99
C PRO A 99 7.89 3.25 6.06
N PHE A 100 7.26 2.11 6.30
CA PHE A 100 5.95 1.75 5.77
C PHE A 100 4.89 2.06 6.82
N ILE A 101 3.93 2.93 6.48
CA ILE A 101 2.88 3.39 7.37
C ILE A 101 1.53 2.97 6.78
N MET A 102 0.82 2.11 7.50
CA MET A 102 -0.57 1.76 7.26
C MET A 102 -1.36 2.15 8.51
N LYS A 103 -2.06 3.28 8.46
CA LYS A 103 -2.68 3.86 9.67
C LYS A 103 -4.13 4.29 9.47
N ASP A 104 -4.96 4.03 10.48
CA ASP A 104 -6.36 4.51 10.54
C ASP A 104 -7.20 4.16 9.29
N ASN A 105 -6.87 3.06 8.59
CA ASN A 105 -7.61 2.62 7.41
C ASN A 105 -8.78 1.70 7.79
N VAL A 106 -9.78 1.61 6.91
CA VAL A 106 -10.89 0.66 7.00
C VAL A 106 -10.86 -0.28 5.80
N PHE A 107 -10.57 -1.55 6.03
CA PHE A 107 -10.66 -2.62 5.04
C PHE A 107 -11.98 -3.36 5.23
N GLN A 108 -12.90 -3.20 4.27
CA GLN A 108 -14.17 -3.91 4.26
C GLN A 108 -14.01 -5.34 3.71
N GLY A 109 -13.09 -5.51 2.75
CA GLY A 109 -12.64 -6.81 2.28
C GLY A 109 -11.54 -7.41 3.14
N PHE A 110 -11.08 -8.59 2.74
CA PHE A 110 -9.88 -9.20 3.27
C PHE A 110 -8.66 -8.47 2.74
N MET A 111 -7.68 -8.19 3.60
CA MET A 111 -6.38 -7.65 3.18
C MET A 111 -5.36 -8.78 3.23
N ASP A 112 -4.91 -9.21 2.06
CA ASP A 112 -3.94 -10.29 1.89
C ASP A 112 -2.51 -9.74 1.84
N PHE A 113 -1.62 -10.30 2.65
CA PHE A 113 -0.18 -10.05 2.68
C PHE A 113 0.56 -11.36 2.46
N PHE A 114 1.24 -11.45 1.31
CA PHE A 114 1.95 -12.66 0.91
C PHE A 114 3.41 -12.34 0.56
N ASP A 115 4.36 -13.07 1.17
CA ASP A 115 5.80 -12.92 0.91
C ASP A 115 6.32 -11.47 0.96
N CYS A 116 5.84 -10.68 1.92
CA CYS A 116 6.29 -9.29 2.10
C CYS A 116 7.56 -9.22 2.95
N GLN A 117 8.54 -8.42 2.53
CA GLN A 117 9.82 -8.27 3.23
C GLN A 117 10.02 -6.84 3.75
N PHE A 118 9.62 -6.59 5.00
CA PHE A 118 9.72 -5.27 5.59
C PHE A 118 11.10 -5.00 6.21
N ASP A 119 11.99 -4.41 5.40
CA ASP A 119 13.37 -4.07 5.81
C ASP A 119 13.48 -2.79 6.66
N ALA A 120 12.55 -1.86 6.49
CA ALA A 120 12.47 -0.62 7.27
C ALA A 120 11.40 -0.70 8.36
N GLU A 121 11.24 0.39 9.11
CA GLU A 121 10.24 0.48 10.17
C GLU A 121 8.81 0.31 9.63
N VAL A 122 7.99 -0.46 10.34
CA VAL A 122 6.60 -0.77 9.95
C VAL A 122 5.63 -0.30 11.01
N HIS A 123 4.68 0.55 10.62
CA HIS A 123 3.59 1.00 11.48
C HIS A 123 2.27 0.51 10.90
N VAL A 124 1.65 -0.48 11.54
CA VAL A 124 0.27 -0.90 11.24
C VAL A 124 -0.57 -0.56 12.45
N THR A 125 -1.21 0.62 12.46
CA THR A 125 -1.85 1.16 13.66
C THR A 125 -3.26 1.69 13.42
N GLY A 126 -4.18 1.44 14.35
CA GLY A 126 -5.53 2.03 14.29
C GLY A 126 -6.40 1.55 13.12
N ASN A 127 -6.01 0.50 12.40
CA ASN A 127 -6.76 0.02 11.24
C ASN A 127 -7.94 -0.87 11.66
N ILE A 128 -8.96 -0.95 10.81
CA ILE A 128 -10.13 -1.82 10.97
C ILE A 128 -10.12 -2.83 9.81
N PHE A 129 -9.89 -4.11 10.12
CA PHE A 129 -9.94 -5.22 9.16
C PHE A 129 -11.24 -6.01 9.36
N LEU A 130 -12.32 -5.68 8.63
CA LEU A 130 -13.64 -6.28 8.86
C LEU A 130 -13.70 -7.78 8.56
N LYS A 131 -12.98 -8.25 7.54
CA LYS A 131 -12.83 -9.69 7.24
C LYS A 131 -11.51 -10.27 7.75
N GLY A 132 -10.70 -9.47 8.46
CA GLY A 132 -9.35 -9.84 8.89
C GLY A 132 -8.29 -9.69 7.80
N THR A 133 -7.07 -10.09 8.16
CA THR A 133 -5.87 -10.09 7.33
C THR A 133 -4.95 -11.24 7.78
N ASN A 134 -4.07 -11.71 6.88
CA ASN A 134 -3.00 -12.67 7.15
C ASN A 134 -1.63 -11.99 7.35
N LEU A 135 -1.58 -10.68 7.66
CA LEU A 135 -0.32 -9.97 7.95
C LEU A 135 0.61 -10.75 8.88
N LEU A 136 0.05 -11.40 9.92
CA LEU A 136 0.76 -12.25 10.88
C LEU A 136 0.40 -13.74 10.75
N GLY A 137 -0.41 -14.11 9.75
CA GLY A 137 -1.05 -15.42 9.61
C GLY A 137 -0.18 -16.49 8.92
N ASN A 138 0.84 -16.07 8.17
CA ASN A 138 1.75 -16.96 7.43
C ASN A 138 3.04 -17.30 8.21
N LYS A 139 3.03 -17.12 9.53
CA LYS A 139 4.20 -17.39 10.39
C LYS A 139 4.66 -18.86 10.31
N GLY A 140 5.95 -19.06 10.11
CA GLY A 140 6.58 -20.38 9.97
C GLY A 140 6.46 -20.99 8.56
N GLN A 141 5.83 -20.30 7.61
CA GLN A 141 5.77 -20.72 6.21
C GLN A 141 7.01 -20.23 5.43
N GLY A 142 7.28 -20.85 4.27
CA GLY A 142 8.38 -20.43 3.40
C GLY A 142 8.22 -19.04 2.78
N TRP A 143 7.03 -18.47 2.88
CA TRP A 143 6.61 -17.16 2.39
C TRP A 143 6.10 -16.27 3.53
N GLU A 144 6.58 -16.52 4.77
CA GLU A 144 6.28 -15.71 5.95
C GLU A 144 6.59 -14.23 5.69
N ASN A 145 5.68 -13.33 6.08
CA ASN A 145 5.95 -11.90 6.08
C ASN A 145 7.06 -11.60 7.09
N THR A 146 8.16 -11.00 6.63
CA THR A 146 9.32 -10.72 7.48
C THR A 146 9.37 -9.27 7.90
N PHE A 147 9.78 -9.03 9.15
CA PHE A 147 9.90 -7.70 9.75
C PHE A 147 11.30 -7.55 10.32
N ASN A 148 12.21 -6.95 9.55
CA ASN A 148 13.65 -6.93 9.85
C ASN A 148 14.08 -5.72 10.71
N SER A 149 13.18 -4.78 10.94
CA SER A 149 13.41 -3.57 11.74
C SER A 149 12.32 -3.37 12.79
N HIS A 150 12.30 -2.21 13.44
CA HIS A 150 11.28 -1.87 14.43
C HIS A 150 9.87 -1.94 13.83
N THR A 151 8.97 -2.62 14.53
CA THR A 151 7.60 -2.87 14.06
C THR A 151 6.62 -2.53 15.16
N ILE A 152 5.66 -1.68 14.82
CA ILE A 152 4.58 -1.21 15.69
C ILE A 152 3.27 -1.68 15.09
N ILE A 153 2.65 -2.69 15.72
CA ILE A 153 1.34 -3.22 15.37
C ILE A 153 0.44 -3.09 16.59
N GLU A 154 -0.37 -2.04 16.64
CA GLU A 154 -1.19 -1.72 17.81
C GLU A 154 -2.52 -1.10 17.45
N ASN A 155 -3.50 -1.21 18.36
CA ASN A 155 -4.80 -0.57 18.24
C ASN A 155 -5.57 -0.90 16.94
N ASN A 156 -5.25 -2.03 16.28
CA ASN A 156 -6.01 -2.50 15.13
C ASN A 156 -7.23 -3.31 15.60
N TYR A 157 -8.35 -3.19 14.91
CA TYR A 157 -9.56 -3.98 15.10
C TYR A 157 -9.68 -5.04 13.99
N GLY A 158 -10.06 -6.26 14.36
CA GLY A 158 -10.14 -7.40 13.44
C GLY A 158 -9.05 -8.45 13.70
N ILE A 159 -9.15 -9.59 13.02
CA ILE A 159 -8.18 -10.69 13.12
C ILE A 159 -6.98 -10.38 12.21
N LEU A 160 -5.76 -10.39 12.75
CA LEU A 160 -4.53 -10.05 12.00
C LEU A 160 -3.72 -11.26 11.52
N ASP A 161 -4.07 -12.44 12.03
CA ASP A 161 -3.36 -13.70 11.88
C ASP A 161 -4.29 -14.77 11.29
N VAL A 162 -5.16 -14.37 10.37
CA VAL A 162 -5.96 -15.33 9.60
C VAL A 162 -4.98 -16.26 8.88
N SER A 163 -5.06 -17.56 9.18
CA SER A 163 -4.23 -18.56 8.53
C SER A 163 -4.56 -18.63 7.05
N GLU A 164 -3.52 -18.60 6.22
CA GLU A 164 -3.60 -18.87 4.80
C GLU A 164 -3.59 -20.37 4.49
#